data_AF-F0T6C4-F1
#
_entry.id   AF-F0T6C4-F1
#
_cell.length_a   1.000
_cell.length_b   1.000
_cell.length_c   1.000
_cell.angle_alpha   90.00
_cell.angle_beta   90.00
_cell.angle_gamma   90.00
#
_symmetry.space_group_name_H-M   'P 1'
#
loop_
_entity.id
_entity.type
_entity.pdbx_description
1 polymer ?
#
loop_
_entity_poly.entity_id
_entity_poly.type
_entity_poly.pdbx_seq_one_letter_code
_entity_poly.pdbx_strand_id
1 'polypeptide(L)'
;MNEKSLKILFILTSMIQSVLWIVGLLFANIWFVLAAIIVVLIILPLVYIHRNDISGMFQGKDIMEDERTELINEKSSTVTLGALVGIILYAGLIIISLRNSYPDIQLAGYTLFATAVLALIINMISRIYYKRRY
;
A
#
# COMPACT_ATOMS: atom_id res chain seq x y z
N MET A 1 11.21 15.23 14.41
CA MET A 1 9.77 15.43 14.67
C MET A 1 9.37 14.50 15.80
N ASN A 2 8.46 14.88 16.71
CA ASN A 2 8.04 13.99 17.80
C ASN A 2 7.26 12.78 17.24
N GLU A 3 7.41 11.58 17.82
CA GLU A 3 6.72 10.33 17.43
C GLU A 3 5.20 10.52 17.33
N LYS A 4 4.60 11.25 18.28
CA LYS A 4 3.15 11.57 18.24
C LYS A 4 2.76 12.32 16.97
N SER A 5 3.58 13.30 16.58
CA SER A 5 3.34 14.11 15.39
C SER A 5 3.57 13.29 14.11
N LEU A 6 4.57 12.40 14.09
CA LEU A 6 4.80 11.50 12.95
C LEU A 6 3.66 10.49 12.78
N LYS A 7 3.17 9.91 13.88
CA LYS A 7 2.00 9.03 13.87
C LYS A 7 0.78 9.72 13.27
N ILE A 8 0.46 10.93 13.74
CA ILE A 8 -0.66 11.71 13.22
C ILE A 8 -0.46 12.01 11.73
N LEU A 9 0.76 12.40 11.32
CA LEU A 9 1.08 12.64 9.91
C LEU A 9 0.77 11.40 9.06
N PHE A 10 1.26 10.22 9.44
CA PHE A 10 1.05 8.98 8.70
C PHE A 10 -0.42 8.55 8.63
N ILE A 11 -1.18 8.76 9.71
CA ILE A 11 -2.62 8.48 9.72
C ILE A 11 -3.34 9.43 8.74
N LEU A 12 -3.08 10.74 8.84
CA LEU A 12 -3.73 11.74 7.99
C LEU A 12 -3.38 11.52 6.52
N THR A 13 -2.12 11.25 6.20
CA THR A 13 -1.72 11.02 4.82
C THR A 13 -2.34 9.75 4.24
N SER A 14 -2.42 8.67 5.03
CA SER A 14 -3.13 7.44 4.63
C SER A 14 -4.62 7.68 4.37
N MET A 15 -5.28 8.47 5.23
CA MET A 15 -6.68 8.85 5.05
C MET A 15 -6.87 9.68 3.77
N ILE A 16 -6.06 10.72 3.57
CA ILE A 16 -6.11 11.58 2.39
C ILE A 16 -5.90 10.75 1.12
N GLN A 17 -4.89 9.89 1.12
CA GLN A 17 -4.61 9.00 -0.01
C GLN A 17 -5.81 8.10 -0.32
N SER A 18 -6.44 7.51 0.69
CA SER A 18 -7.61 6.63 0.53
C SER A 18 -8.80 7.39 -0.06
N VAL A 19 -9.05 8.61 0.43
CA VAL A 19 -10.10 9.48 -0.12
C VAL A 19 -9.81 9.85 -1.58
N LEU A 20 -8.57 10.19 -1.92
CA LEU A 20 -8.19 10.51 -3.31
C LEU A 20 -8.43 9.33 -4.26
N TRP A 21 -8.13 8.10 -3.84
CA TRP A 21 -8.47 6.90 -4.61
C TRP A 21 -9.97 6.75 -4.82
N ILE A 22 -10.77 6.83 -3.75
CA ILE A 22 -12.23 6.67 -3.82
C ILE A 22 -12.85 7.75 -4.70
N VAL A 23 -12.50 9.02 -4.48
CA VAL A 23 -13.01 10.16 -5.25
C VAL A 23 -12.59 10.08 -6.71
N GLY A 24 -11.33 9.74 -6.99
CA GLY A 24 -10.84 9.56 -8.36
C GLY A 24 -11.60 8.49 -9.14
N LEU A 25 -11.97 7.40 -8.46
CA LEU A 25 -12.79 6.34 -9.04
C LEU A 25 -14.24 6.77 -9.25
N LEU A 26 -14.88 7.35 -8.23
CA LEU A 26 -16.29 7.75 -8.28
C LEU A 26 -16.57 8.80 -9.36
N PHE A 27 -15.65 9.75 -9.54
CA PHE A 27 -15.81 10.83 -10.53
C PHE A 27 -15.13 10.52 -11.87
N ALA A 28 -14.64 9.29 -12.04
CA ALA A 28 -13.89 8.88 -13.21
C ALA A 28 -12.75 9.86 -13.60
N ASN A 29 -12.05 10.42 -12.61
CA ASN A 29 -11.07 11.49 -12.83
C ASN A 29 -9.65 11.04 -12.48
N ILE A 30 -8.83 10.93 -13.53
CA ILE A 30 -7.45 10.44 -13.46
C ILE A 30 -6.53 11.34 -12.62
N TRP A 31 -6.81 12.64 -12.50
CA TRP A 31 -5.95 13.56 -11.75
C TRP A 31 -5.90 13.23 -10.26
N PHE A 32 -7.03 12.82 -9.67
CA PHE A 32 -7.07 12.39 -8.27
C PHE A 32 -6.32 11.09 -8.04
N VAL A 33 -6.38 10.16 -9.00
CA VAL A 33 -5.61 8.91 -8.97
C VAL A 33 -4.12 9.20 -9.03
N LEU A 34 -3.69 10.07 -9.94
CA LEU A 34 -2.29 10.49 -10.04
C LEU A 34 -1.80 11.19 -8.77
N ALA A 35 -2.63 12.07 -8.19
CA ALA A 35 -2.32 12.70 -6.91
C ALA A 35 -2.15 11.66 -5.78
N ALA A 36 -3.01 10.64 -5.72
CA ALA A 36 -2.88 9.56 -4.74
C ALA A 36 -1.56 8.77 -4.90
N ILE A 37 -1.13 8.51 -6.14
CA ILE A 37 0.15 7.86 -6.43
C ILE A 37 1.33 8.74 -5.98
N ILE A 38 1.29 10.05 -6.26
CA ILE A 38 2.34 10.99 -5.83
C ILE A 38 2.46 11.00 -4.30
N VAL A 39 1.34 11.02 -3.59
CA VAL A 39 1.31 10.95 -2.12
C VAL A 39 2.04 9.70 -1.61
N VAL A 40 1.81 8.53 -2.22
CA VAL A 40 2.54 7.29 -1.88
C VAL A 40 4.03 7.43 -2.09
N LEU A 41 4.44 7.97 -3.24
CA LEU A 41 5.86 8.13 -3.58
C LEU A 41 6.60 9.07 -2.61
N ILE A 42 5.90 10.08 -2.06
CA ILE A 42 6.45 10.99 -1.06
C ILE A 42 6.53 10.33 0.33
N ILE A 43 5.54 9.52 0.69
CA ILE A 43 5.46 8.87 2.01
C ILE A 43 6.43 7.71 2.14
N LEU A 44 6.65 6.93 1.07
CA LEU A 44 7.52 5.75 1.12
C LEU A 44 8.93 6.05 1.67
N PRO A 45 9.64 7.09 1.20
CA PRO A 45 10.92 7.51 1.79
C PRO A 45 10.80 7.91 3.27
N LEU A 46 9.75 8.65 3.65
CA LEU A 46 9.53 9.11 5.03
C LEU A 46 9.34 7.93 5.99
N VAL A 47 8.55 6.93 5.57
CA VAL A 47 8.34 5.67 6.29
C VAL A 47 9.64 4.90 6.43
N TYR A 48 10.44 4.82 5.36
CA TYR A 48 11.73 4.12 5.39
C TYR A 48 12.75 4.75 6.36
N ILE A 49 12.81 6.08 6.40
CA ILE A 49 13.71 6.84 7.29
C ILE A 49 13.34 6.60 8.77
N HIS A 50 12.05 6.67 9.11
CA HIS A 50 11.59 6.56 10.49
C HIS A 50 11.18 5.13 10.89
N ARG A 51 11.58 4.12 10.12
CA ARG A 51 11.11 2.74 10.28
C ARG A 51 11.29 2.16 11.69
N ASN A 52 12.36 2.54 12.38
CA ASN A 52 12.67 2.03 13.73
C ASN A 52 11.73 2.60 14.78
N ASP A 53 11.17 3.79 14.53
CA ASP A 53 10.27 4.47 15.46
C ASP A 53 8.80 4.00 15.22
N ILE A 54 8.52 3.43 14.04
CA ILE A 54 7.15 3.00 13.64
C ILE A 54 6.62 1.90 14.57
N SER A 55 7.46 0.96 14.99
CA SER A 55 7.05 -0.09 15.94
C SER A 55 6.53 0.55 17.24
N GLY A 56 7.28 1.48 17.83
CA GLY A 56 6.87 2.21 19.04
C GLY A 56 5.66 3.14 18.85
N MET A 57 5.40 3.61 17.62
CA MET A 57 4.24 4.46 17.32
C MET A 57 2.91 3.71 17.27
N PHE A 58 2.92 2.47 16.76
CA PHE A 58 1.70 1.70 16.50
C PHE A 58 1.50 0.51 17.45
N GLN A 59 2.55 0.05 18.13
CA GLN A 59 2.47 -1.01 19.14
C GLN A 59 2.21 -0.41 20.55
N GLY A 60 1.53 -1.17 21.40
CA GLY A 60 1.31 -0.79 22.81
C GLY A 60 2.62 -0.76 23.59
N LYS A 61 2.71 0.10 24.62
CA LYS A 61 3.96 0.49 25.31
C LYS A 61 4.79 -0.62 25.97
N ASP A 62 4.42 -1.90 25.91
CA ASP A 62 5.08 -2.95 26.70
C ASP A 62 4.94 -4.38 26.15
N ILE A 63 4.77 -4.54 24.84
CA ILE A 63 4.70 -5.87 24.23
C ILE A 63 6.04 -6.19 23.59
N MET A 64 6.93 -6.85 24.33
CA MET A 64 8.11 -7.47 23.75
C MET A 64 7.65 -8.70 22.97
N GLU A 65 7.45 -8.55 21.66
CA GLU A 65 7.09 -9.68 20.79
C GLU A 65 8.25 -10.70 20.76
N ASP A 66 7.91 -11.98 20.89
CA ASP A 66 8.85 -13.08 20.69
C ASP A 66 9.31 -13.07 19.22
N GLU A 67 10.61 -13.20 18.99
CA GLU A 67 11.23 -13.27 17.65
C GLU A 67 10.54 -14.30 16.74
N ARG A 68 10.03 -15.40 17.32
CA ARG A 68 9.28 -16.42 16.55
C ARG A 68 7.95 -15.89 16.02
N THR A 69 7.26 -15.06 16.81
CA THR A 69 5.98 -14.46 16.43
C THR A 69 6.21 -13.39 15.36
N GLU A 70 7.28 -12.60 15.49
CA GLU A 70 7.71 -11.63 14.48
C GLU A 70 8.00 -12.34 13.14
N LEU A 71 8.80 -13.42 13.15
CA LEU A 71 9.10 -14.24 11.97
C LEU A 71 7.85 -14.82 11.30
N ILE A 72 6.89 -15.34 12.08
CA ILE A 72 5.62 -15.87 11.54
C ILE A 72 4.81 -14.75 10.89
N ASN A 73 4.73 -13.59 11.54
CA ASN A 73 3.96 -12.45 11.04
C ASN A 73 4.57 -11.90 9.74
N GLU A 74 5.89 -11.75 9.67
CA GLU A 74 6.60 -11.29 8.47
C GLU A 74 6.41 -12.25 7.29
N LYS A 75 6.53 -13.57 7.54
CA LYS A 75 6.33 -14.60 6.50
C LYS A 75 4.89 -14.62 6.01
N SER A 76 3.93 -14.52 6.92
CA SER A 76 2.50 -14.47 6.60
C SER A 76 2.12 -13.19 5.83
N SER A 77 2.65 -12.05 6.24
CA SER A 77 2.47 -10.76 5.58
C SER A 77 3.01 -10.78 4.14
N THR A 78 4.19 -11.35 3.93
CA THR A 78 4.80 -11.46 2.59
C THR A 78 3.98 -12.35 1.65
N VAL A 79 3.43 -13.46 2.15
CA VAL A 79 2.54 -14.34 1.36
C VAL A 79 1.22 -13.64 1.06
N THR A 80 0.63 -12.99 2.07
CA THR A 80 -0.66 -12.29 1.95
C THR A 80 -0.57 -11.13 0.96
N LEU A 81 0.48 -10.30 1.04
CA LEU A 81 0.72 -9.22 0.08
C LEU A 81 0.90 -9.76 -1.34
N GLY A 82 1.66 -10.86 -1.50
CA GLY A 82 1.81 -11.51 -2.80
C GLY A 82 0.49 -12.00 -3.39
N ALA A 83 -0.35 -12.65 -2.57
CA ALA A 83 -1.67 -13.11 -3.00
C ALA A 83 -2.60 -11.95 -3.35
N LEU A 84 -2.63 -10.90 -2.52
CA LEU A 84 -3.42 -9.69 -2.76
C LEU A 84 -3.04 -9.00 -4.08
N VAL A 85 -1.73 -8.86 -4.36
CA VAL A 85 -1.24 -8.33 -5.63
C VAL A 85 -1.78 -9.16 -6.80
N GLY A 86 -1.72 -10.49 -6.70
CA GLY A 86 -2.27 -11.38 -7.72
C GLY A 86 -3.76 -11.13 -7.97
N ILE A 87 -4.56 -11.07 -6.91
CA ILE A 87 -6.02 -10.83 -6.99
C ILE A 87 -6.33 -9.49 -7.67
N ILE A 88 -5.68 -8.41 -7.23
CA ILE A 88 -5.89 -7.07 -7.78
C ILE A 88 -5.48 -7.04 -9.27
N LEU A 89 -4.38 -7.69 -9.62
CA LEU A 89 -3.89 -7.75 -11.01
C LEU A 89 -4.90 -8.48 -11.90
N TYR A 90 -5.39 -9.66 -11.48
CA TYR A 90 -6.40 -10.40 -12.23
C TYR A 90 -7.71 -9.62 -12.35
N ALA A 91 -8.19 -8.99 -11.27
CA ALA A 91 -9.40 -8.16 -11.31
C ALA A 91 -9.24 -6.98 -12.29
N GLY A 92 -8.09 -6.29 -12.25
CA GLY A 92 -7.78 -5.21 -13.19
C GLY A 92 -7.76 -5.70 -14.64
N LEU A 93 -7.11 -6.84 -14.92
CA LEU A 93 -7.07 -7.42 -16.27
C LEU A 93 -8.47 -7.79 -16.78
N ILE A 94 -9.29 -8.44 -15.96
CA ILE A 94 -10.67 -8.82 -16.35
C ILE A 94 -11.47 -7.57 -16.73
N ILE A 95 -11.40 -6.51 -15.92
CA ILE A 95 -12.11 -5.26 -16.18
C ILE A 95 -11.60 -4.58 -17.45
N ILE A 96 -10.28 -4.53 -17.66
CA ILE A 96 -9.68 -3.97 -18.89
C ILE A 96 -10.09 -4.79 -20.13
N SER A 97 -10.16 -6.12 -20.03
CA SER A 97 -10.58 -6.98 -21.14
C SER A 97 -12.03 -6.74 -21.55
N LEU A 98 -12.88 -6.30 -20.61
CA LEU A 98 -14.28 -5.95 -20.86
C LEU A 98 -14.47 -4.56 -21.51
N ARG A 99 -13.39 -3.87 -21.91
CA ARG A 99 -13.42 -2.50 -22.45
C ARG A 99 -14.43 -2.25 -23.57
N ASN A 100 -14.70 -3.26 -24.40
CA ASN A 100 -15.62 -3.13 -25.54
C ASN A 100 -17.10 -3.23 -25.12
N SER A 101 -17.38 -3.92 -24.01
CA SER A 101 -18.74 -4.13 -23.49
C SER A 101 -19.11 -3.13 -22.40
N TYR A 102 -18.14 -2.76 -21.55
CA TYR A 102 -18.33 -1.84 -20.44
C TYR A 102 -17.23 -0.77 -20.42
N PRO A 103 -17.34 0.25 -21.29
CA PRO A 103 -16.34 1.31 -21.36
C PRO A 103 -16.28 2.16 -20.08
N ASP A 104 -17.40 2.29 -19.37
CA ASP A 104 -17.51 3.17 -18.19
C ASP A 104 -16.65 2.71 -17.00
N ILE A 105 -16.36 1.41 -16.91
CA ILE A 105 -15.52 0.83 -15.83
C ILE A 105 -14.05 0.71 -16.21
N GLN A 106 -13.64 1.17 -17.41
CA GLN A 106 -12.25 1.06 -17.87
C GLN A 106 -11.28 1.79 -16.94
N LEU A 107 -11.68 2.95 -16.40
CA LEU A 107 -10.83 3.66 -15.45
C LEU A 107 -10.55 2.79 -14.21
N ALA A 108 -11.56 2.11 -13.67
CA ALA A 108 -11.40 1.20 -12.54
C ALA A 108 -10.41 0.07 -12.87
N GLY A 109 -10.47 -0.47 -14.09
CA GLY A 109 -9.50 -1.45 -14.58
C GLY A 109 -8.07 -0.92 -14.59
N TYR A 110 -7.85 0.25 -15.18
CA TYR A 110 -6.53 0.88 -15.23
C TYR A 110 -6.00 1.26 -13.85
N THR A 111 -6.87 1.73 -12.95
CA THR A 111 -6.48 2.00 -11.57
C THR A 111 -6.05 0.75 -10.83
N LEU A 112 -6.81 -0.35 -10.93
CA LEU A 112 -6.45 -1.61 -10.27
C LEU A 112 -5.12 -2.14 -10.81
N PHE A 113 -4.91 -2.03 -12.12
CA PHE A 113 -3.65 -2.41 -12.74
C PHE A 113 -2.48 -1.56 -12.22
N ALA A 114 -2.63 -0.23 -12.16
CA ALA A 114 -1.62 0.67 -11.61
C ALA A 114 -1.33 0.37 -10.12
N THR A 115 -2.38 0.14 -9.31
CA THR A 115 -2.25 -0.26 -7.91
C THR A 115 -1.52 -1.60 -7.77
N ALA A 116 -1.83 -2.58 -8.62
CA ALA A 116 -1.15 -3.88 -8.61
C ALA A 116 0.34 -3.75 -8.90
N VAL A 117 0.73 -2.94 -9.88
CA VAL A 117 2.15 -2.68 -10.20
C VAL A 117 2.85 -2.02 -9.01
N LEU A 118 2.23 -1.02 -8.39
CA LEU A 118 2.80 -0.34 -7.22
C LEU A 118 2.95 -1.32 -6.04
N ALA A 119 1.90 -2.10 -5.75
CA ALA A 119 1.93 -3.11 -4.70
C ALA A 119 2.96 -4.21 -4.97
N LEU A 120 3.20 -4.57 -6.23
CA LEU A 120 4.24 -5.51 -6.63
C LEU A 120 5.65 -4.95 -6.33
N ILE A 121 5.88 -3.66 -6.62
CA ILE A 121 7.13 -2.97 -6.25
C ILE A 121 7.33 -3.00 -4.73
N ILE A 122 6.29 -2.67 -3.95
CA ILE A 122 6.35 -2.73 -2.49
C ILE A 122 6.65 -4.17 -2.02
N ASN A 123 5.97 -5.17 -2.58
CA ASN A 123 6.18 -6.58 -2.23
C ASN A 123 7.63 -7.03 -2.54
N MET A 124 8.21 -6.60 -3.65
CA MET A 124 9.62 -6.87 -3.98
C MET A 124 10.56 -6.22 -2.97
N ILE A 125 10.37 -4.93 -2.66
CA ILE A 125 11.18 -4.20 -1.67
C ILE A 125 11.07 -4.89 -0.29
N SER A 126 9.85 -5.24 0.11
CA SER A 126 9.56 -5.95 1.36
C SER A 126 10.28 -7.29 1.42
N ARG A 127 10.23 -8.10 0.36
CA ARG A 127 10.94 -9.39 0.29
C ARG A 127 12.46 -9.22 0.40
N ILE A 128 13.03 -8.23 -0.29
CA ILE A 128 14.47 -7.94 -0.24
C ILE A 128 14.87 -7.52 1.17
N TYR A 129 14.06 -6.69 1.82
CA TYR A 129 14.31 -6.23 3.18
C TYR A 129 14.30 -7.39 4.18
N TYR A 130 13.23 -8.19 4.22
CA TYR A 130 13.14 -9.30 5.18
C TYR A 130 14.21 -10.36 4.95
N LYS A 131 14.58 -10.64 3.69
CA LYS A 131 15.69 -11.56 3.39
C LYS A 131 17.06 -11.06 3.86
N ARG A 132 17.25 -9.76 4.08
CA ARG A 132 18.53 -9.21 4.59
C ARG A 132 18.58 -9.10 6.11
N ARG A 133 17.42 -9.12 6.78
CA ARG A 133 17.31 -8.98 8.23
C ARG A 133 17.57 -10.31 8.97
N TYR A 134 17.33 -11.44 8.31
CA TYR A 134 17.58 -12.82 8.77
C TYR A 134 18.51 -13.54 7.79
#